data_AF-A0A496D8D3-F1
#
_entry.id   AF-A0A496D8D3-F1
#
_cell.length_a   1.000
_cell.length_b   1.000
_cell.length_c   1.000
_cell.angle_alpha   90.00
_cell.angle_beta   90.00
_cell.angle_gamma   90.00
#
_symmetry.space_group_name_H-M   'P 1'
#
loop_
_entity.id
_entity.type
_entity.pdbx_description
1 polymer ?
#
loop_
_entity_poly.entity_id
_entity_poly.type
_entity_poly.pdbx_seq_one_letter_code
_entity_poly.pdbx_strand_id
1 'polypeptide(L)'
;GEDCFGSRGEVYFWPKEYSSAKMAQKRIDKLEEAGIKCELTGYNGGYIRLLGYTPEMRDSLERERQEYAAAYQAWHSKQGLKTI
;
A
#
# COMPACT_ATOMS: atom_id res chain seq x y z
N GLY A 1 -0.62 -9.87 -8.13
CA GLY A 1 -1.49 -10.36 -7.05
C GLY A 1 -2.22 -9.16 -6.53
N GLU A 2 -3.55 -9.18 -6.57
CA GLU A 2 -4.37 -8.04 -6.16
C GLU A 2 -4.42 -7.92 -4.63
N ASP A 3 -4.25 -6.69 -4.15
CA ASP A 3 -4.50 -6.33 -2.76
C ASP A 3 -6.00 -6.39 -2.50
N CYS A 4 -6.39 -7.07 -1.43
CA CYS A 4 -7.80 -7.25 -1.09
C CYS A 4 -8.14 -6.42 0.14
N PHE A 5 -9.27 -5.71 0.06
CA PHE A 5 -9.82 -4.93 1.16
C PHE A 5 -10.79 -5.81 1.97
N GLY A 6 -10.50 -6.00 3.25
CA GLY A 6 -11.40 -6.65 4.19
C GLY A 6 -12.62 -5.80 4.51
N SER A 7 -13.66 -6.45 5.03
CA SER A 7 -14.94 -5.81 5.40
C SER A 7 -14.82 -4.68 6.42
N ARG A 8 -13.66 -4.56 7.10
CA ARG A 8 -13.36 -3.52 8.11
C ARG A 8 -12.34 -2.48 7.62
N GLY A 9 -12.03 -2.45 6.31
CA GLY A 9 -10.99 -1.58 5.74
C GLY A 9 -9.56 -2.08 5.95
N GLU A 10 -9.40 -3.34 6.38
CA GLU A 10 -8.09 -3.97 6.55
C GLU A 10 -7.54 -4.37 5.18
N VAL A 11 -6.33 -3.92 4.84
CA VAL A 11 -5.64 -4.36 3.63
C VAL A 11 -4.85 -5.62 3.96
N TYR A 12 -5.11 -6.71 3.25
CA TYR A 12 -4.33 -7.94 3.36
C TYR A 12 -3.71 -8.33 2.03
N PHE A 13 -2.46 -8.80 2.10
CA PHE A 13 -1.72 -9.25 0.94
C PHE A 13 -2.02 -10.74 0.69
N TRP A 14 -2.55 -11.09 -0.49
CA TRP A 14 -2.72 -12.50 -0.90
C TRP A 14 -1.37 -13.23 -1.01
N PRO A 15 -1.23 -14.48 -0.53
CA PRO A 15 -2.22 -15.56 -0.67
C PRO A 15 -2.84 -16.05 0.64
N LYS A 16 -4.10 -16.49 0.59
CA LYS A 16 -4.86 -17.00 1.76
C LYS A 16 -4.19 -18.16 2.51
N GLU A 17 -3.22 -18.84 1.90
CA GLU A 17 -2.52 -19.95 2.52
C GLU A 17 -1.02 -19.89 2.18
N TYR A 18 -0.21 -19.56 3.18
CA TYR A 18 1.23 -19.82 3.10
C TYR A 18 1.47 -21.28 3.46
N SER A 19 2.02 -22.05 2.51
CA SER A 19 2.39 -23.46 2.73
C SER A 19 3.46 -23.65 3.82
N SER A 20 4.13 -22.57 4.24
CA SER A 20 5.10 -22.57 5.34
C SER A 20 5.26 -21.17 5.95
N ALA A 21 5.49 -21.14 7.26
CA ALA A 21 5.94 -19.96 8.01
C ALA A 21 7.13 -19.25 7.34
N LYS A 22 8.07 -20.02 6.79
CA LYS A 22 9.29 -19.50 6.16
C LYS A 22 8.99 -18.72 4.88
N MET A 23 7.96 -19.10 4.13
CA MET A 23 7.53 -18.37 2.92
C MET A 23 6.78 -17.10 3.28
N ALA A 24 5.97 -17.12 4.35
CA ALA A 24 5.32 -15.93 4.88
C ALA A 24 6.36 -14.91 5.34
N GLN A 25 7.35 -15.34 6.13
CA GLN A 25 8.42 -14.47 6.63
C GLN A 25 9.23 -13.85 5.48
N LYS A 26 9.66 -14.64 4.49
CA LYS A 26 10.38 -14.11 3.31
C LYS A 26 9.60 -13.03 2.56
N ARG A 27 8.26 -13.08 2.61
CA ARG A 27 7.42 -12.05 2.00
C ARG A 27 7.29 -10.82 2.89
N ILE A 28 7.20 -11.00 4.21
CA ILE A 28 7.28 -9.91 5.19
C ILE A 28 8.60 -9.16 5.03
N ASP A 29 9.73 -9.86 4.98
CA ASP A 29 11.05 -9.24 4.83
C ASP A 29 11.12 -8.32 3.59
N LYS A 30 10.54 -8.77 2.47
CA LYS A 30 10.45 -7.97 1.23
C LYS A 30 9.52 -6.76 1.35
N LEU A 31 8.41 -6.92 2.07
CA LEU A 31 7.47 -5.83 2.31
C LEU A 31 8.11 -4.79 3.22
N GLU A 32 8.82 -5.22 4.27
CA GLU A 32 9.54 -4.34 5.18
C GLU A 32 10.70 -3.62 4.47
N GLU A 33 11.43 -4.29 3.58
CA GLU A 33 12.45 -3.66 2.73
C GLU A 33 11.86 -2.58 1.81
N ALA A 34 10.61 -2.78 1.34
CA ALA A 34 9.86 -1.78 0.58
C ALA A 34 9.22 -0.68 1.44
N GLY A 35 9.49 -0.64 2.75
CA GLY A 35 8.93 0.34 3.68
C GLY A 35 7.48 0.07 4.07
N ILE A 36 7.01 -1.17 3.94
CA ILE A 36 5.65 -1.59 4.30
C ILE A 36 5.70 -2.33 5.64
N LYS A 37 5.02 -1.79 6.64
CA LYS A 37 4.88 -2.42 7.96
C LYS A 37 3.73 -3.41 7.92
N CYS A 38 4.02 -4.67 8.22
CA CYS A 38 3.03 -5.74 8.18
C CYS A 38 3.19 -6.73 9.32
N GLU A 39 2.12 -7.46 9.63
CA GLU A 39 2.07 -8.48 10.68
C GLU A 39 1.47 -9.78 10.13
N LEU A 40 2.01 -10.92 10.57
CA LEU A 40 1.45 -12.22 10.27
C LEU A 40 0.34 -12.57 11.28
N THR A 41 -0.89 -12.75 10.81
CA THR A 41 -2.05 -13.02 11.69
C THR A 41 -2.17 -14.48 12.14
N GLY A 42 -1.37 -15.40 11.59
CA GLY A 42 -1.32 -16.80 12.04
C GLY A 42 -0.64 -17.77 11.06
N TYR A 43 -0.53 -19.04 11.46
CA TYR A 43 -0.07 -20.16 10.64
C TYR A 43 -1.25 -21.10 10.33
N ASN A 44 -1.28 -21.74 9.14
CA ASN A 44 -2.40 -22.56 8.62
C ASN A 44 -3.69 -21.76 8.30
N GLY A 45 -3.58 -20.81 7.36
CA GLY A 45 -4.69 -19.95 6.92
C GLY A 45 -4.61 -18.50 7.43
N GLY A 46 -3.50 -18.14 8.10
CA GLY A 46 -3.18 -16.75 8.41
C GLY A 46 -2.72 -15.98 7.17
N TYR A 47 -2.92 -14.67 7.21
CA TYR A 47 -2.59 -13.74 6.14
C TYR A 47 -1.64 -12.66 6.65
N ILE A 48 -0.92 -12.01 5.73
CA ILE A 48 -0.12 -10.83 6.08
C ILE A 48 -1.07 -9.63 6.09
N ARG A 49 -1.23 -9.04 7.27
CA ARG A 49 -2.01 -7.82 7.48
C ARG A 49 -1.10 -6.60 7.33
N LEU A 50 -1.54 -5.62 6.55
CA LEU A 50 -0.90 -4.32 6.49
C LEU A 50 -1.17 -3.54 7.78
N LEU A 51 -0.12 -3.07 8.45
CA LEU A 51 -0.20 -2.17 9.60
C LEU A 51 0.02 -0.71 9.20
N GLY A 52 0.81 -0.46 8.16
CA GLY A 52 1.07 0.87 7.64
C GLY A 52 2.37 0.93 6.85
N TYR A 53 2.95 2.11 6.76
CA TYR A 53 4.21 2.34 6.06
C TYR A 53 5.26 2.92 7.01
N THR A 54 6.53 2.74 6.67
CA THR A 54 7.64 3.43 7.35
C THR A 54 7.55 4.93 7.10
N PRO A 55 8.05 5.79 8.03
CA PRO A 55 7.97 7.23 7.87
C PRO A 55 8.60 7.72 6.56
N GLU A 56 9.67 7.07 6.10
CA GLU A 56 10.34 7.39 4.83
C GLU A 56 9.42 7.13 3.63
N MET A 57 8.73 5.97 3.61
CA MET A 57 7.79 5.64 2.53
C MET A 57 6.55 6.55 2.57
N ARG A 58 6.08 6.91 3.78
CA ARG A 58 4.97 7.87 3.94
C ARG A 58 5.32 9.24 3.38
N ASP A 59 6.53 9.71 3.63
CA ASP A 59 7.01 11.00 3.11
C ASP A 59 7.10 10.99 1.58
N SER A 60 7.65 9.92 1.00
CA SER A 60 7.69 9.74 -0.47
C SER A 60 6.29 9.73 -1.09
N LEU A 61 5.34 9.03 -0.48
CA LEU A 61 3.95 8.97 -0.95
C LEU A 61 3.24 10.33 -0.85
N GLU A 62 3.48 11.07 0.24
CA GLU A 62 2.90 12.40 0.40
C GLU A 62 3.52 13.38 -0.61
N ARG A 63 4.80 13.25 -0.94
CA ARG A 63 5.44 14.02 -2.00
C ARG A 63 4.79 13.73 -3.35
N GLU A 64 4.62 12.46 -3.71
CA GLU A 64 3.95 12.07 -4.95
C GLU A 64 2.52 12.61 -5.03
N ARG A 65 1.80 12.57 -3.89
CA ARG A 65 0.46 13.15 -3.78
C ARG A 65 0.46 14.66 -4.01
N GLN A 66 1.44 15.38 -3.47
CA GLN A 66 1.58 16.83 -3.70
C GLN A 66 1.92 17.13 -5.17
N GLU A 67 2.81 16.35 -5.78
CA GLU A 67 3.17 16.47 -7.19
C GLU A 67 1.94 16.23 -8.09
N TYR A 68 1.17 15.19 -7.81
CA TYR A 68 -0.10 14.91 -8.49
C TYR A 68 -1.11 16.05 -8.29
N ALA A 69 -1.30 16.53 -7.06
CA ALA A 69 -2.23 17.61 -6.77
C ALA A 69 -1.82 18.89 -7.51
N ALA A 70 -0.54 19.24 -7.52
CA ALA A 70 -0.02 20.39 -8.25
C ALA A 70 -0.22 20.24 -9.77
N ALA A 71 0.08 19.06 -10.33
CA ALA A 71 -0.14 18.78 -11.75
C ALA A 71 -1.62 18.84 -12.12
N TYR A 72 -2.50 18.28 -11.27
CA TYR A 72 -3.94 18.32 -11.45
C TYR A 72 -4.48 19.76 -11.38
N GLN A 73 -4.04 20.56 -10.42
CA GLN A 73 -4.41 21.97 -10.29
C GLN A 73 -3.93 22.80 -11.49
N ALA A 74 -2.72 22.57 -11.97
CA ALA A 74 -2.19 23.23 -13.17
C ALA A 74 -2.96 22.84 -14.43
N TRP A 75 -3.30 21.55 -14.57
CA TRP A 75 -4.16 21.06 -15.64
C TRP A 75 -5.56 21.68 -15.57
N HIS A 76 -6.19 21.65 -14.40
CA HIS A 76 -7.53 22.20 -14.16
C HIS A 76 -7.57 23.71 -14.44
N SER A 77 -6.56 24.47 -14.03
CA SER A 77 -6.47 25.92 -14.30
C SER A 77 -6.36 26.23 -15.80
N LYS A 78 -5.64 25.40 -16.56
CA LYS A 78 -5.57 25.51 -18.03
C LYS A 78 -6.88 25.11 -18.72
N GLN A 79 -7.66 24.21 -18.12
CA GLN A 79 -8.99 23.86 -18.63
C GLN A 79 -10.04 24.95 -18.29
N GLY A 80 -9.95 25.56 -17.11
CA GLY A 80 -10.83 26.66 -16.69
C GLY A 80 -10.70 27.90 -17.58
N LEU A 81 -9.50 28.15 -18.13
CA LEU A 81 -9.24 29.21 -19.13
C LEU A 81 -9.85 28.92 -20.52
N LYS A 82 -10.34 27.70 -20.79
CA LYS A 82 -11.02 27.35 -22.05
C LYS A 82 -12.54 27.51 -22.01
N THR A 83 -13.10 27.94 -20.88
CA THR A 83 -14.54 28.20 -20.73
C THR A 83 -14.79 29.70 -20.63
N ILE A 84 -15.01 30.29 -21.82
CA ILE A 84 -15.63 31.58 -22.17
C ILE A 84 -14.81 32.84 -21.84
#